data_AF-A0A559UKU3-F1
#
_entry.id   AF-A0A559UKU3-F1
#
_cell.length_a   1.000
_cell.length_b   1.000
_cell.length_c   1.000
_cell.angle_alpha   90.00
_cell.angle_beta   90.00
_cell.angle_gamma   90.00
#
_symmetry.space_group_name_H-M   'P 1'
#
loop_
_entity.id
_entity.type
_entity.pdbx_description
1 polymer ?
#
loop_
_entity_poly.entity_id
_entity_poly.type
_entity_poly.pdbx_seq_one_letter_code
_entity_poly.pdbx_strand_id
1 'polypeptide(L)'
;MAAVAVAALGGVSFGASASEAAPSPAAHPASAPASAVAERSASAHRQVPQVVTQVIGRGRVDGHRWSVALEFHRTLPKGYTLPTLPDGSTAPGTSLLCQRMYIGGVRIDHQGGRWADCQPVTGTQDPHASGELGLWGLHDKGLSGSRLMVSNPEADVAYGVVSLSDGTQVKAATVTVPGTTYRAWAAAIRDGRTITAVDQYDIHHKRLTHDTNWR
;
A
#
# COMPACT_ATOMS: atom_id res chain seq x y z
N MET A 1 -35.50 -19.63 31.29
CA MET A 1 -36.79 -19.50 30.59
C MET A 1 -37.20 -18.04 30.61
N ALA A 2 -37.36 -17.42 29.45
CA ALA A 2 -38.37 -16.39 29.12
C ALA A 2 -37.98 -15.77 27.77
N ALA A 3 -38.65 -16.24 26.72
CA ALA A 3 -38.70 -15.59 25.43
C ALA A 3 -39.87 -14.60 25.43
N VAL A 4 -39.70 -13.43 24.79
CA VAL A 4 -40.80 -12.70 24.18
C VAL A 4 -40.30 -12.14 22.85
N ALA A 5 -41.02 -12.49 21.79
CA ALA A 5 -40.87 -11.99 20.43
C ALA A 5 -42.04 -11.02 20.11
N VAL A 6 -42.08 -10.60 18.84
CA VAL A 6 -43.12 -9.83 18.10
C VAL A 6 -42.78 -8.34 17.96
N ALA A 7 -42.97 -7.64 16.83
CA ALA A 7 -42.85 -7.84 15.38
C ALA A 7 -43.46 -6.56 14.72
N ALA A 8 -43.23 -6.41 13.41
CA ALA A 8 -43.99 -5.59 12.44
C ALA A 8 -43.68 -4.07 12.41
N LEU A 9 -43.77 -3.32 11.29
CA LEU A 9 -44.01 -3.54 9.86
C LEU A 9 -43.79 -2.17 9.16
N GLY A 10 -43.52 -2.16 7.85
CA GLY A 10 -43.74 -1.01 6.96
C GLY A 10 -42.47 -0.42 6.33
N GLY A 11 -42.40 -0.11 5.04
CA GLY A 11 -43.34 -0.21 3.94
C GLY A 11 -42.61 0.09 2.62
N VAL A 12 -43.02 -0.58 1.56
CA VAL A 12 -42.58 -0.34 0.17
C VAL A 12 -43.21 0.94 -0.38
N SER A 13 -42.49 1.66 -1.24
CA SER A 13 -43.13 2.48 -2.27
C SER A 13 -42.39 2.38 -3.60
N PHE A 14 -43.19 2.06 -4.61
CA PHE A 14 -42.85 1.98 -6.02
C PHE A 14 -43.03 3.37 -6.63
N GLY A 15 -42.11 3.79 -7.51
CA GLY A 15 -42.26 4.96 -8.36
C GLY A 15 -41.92 4.58 -9.80
N ALA A 16 -42.88 4.00 -10.50
CA ALA A 16 -42.88 3.85 -11.95
C ALA A 16 -43.97 4.75 -12.52
N SER A 17 -43.65 5.56 -13.52
CA SER A 17 -44.62 6.18 -14.41
C SER A 17 -44.05 6.16 -15.82
N ALA A 18 -44.62 5.25 -16.61
CA ALA A 18 -44.75 5.33 -18.06
C ALA A 18 -46.01 6.20 -18.35
N SER A 19 -46.40 6.68 -19.53
CA SER A 19 -46.11 6.49 -20.95
C SER A 19 -46.72 7.71 -21.67
N GLU A 20 -46.32 8.03 -22.91
CA GLU A 20 -47.19 7.90 -24.10
C GLU A 20 -46.58 8.59 -25.33
N ALA A 21 -46.69 7.87 -26.44
CA ALA A 21 -46.30 8.26 -27.79
C ALA A 21 -47.56 8.64 -28.59
N ALA A 22 -47.40 9.50 -29.60
CA ALA A 22 -48.35 9.65 -30.71
C ALA A 22 -47.64 10.21 -31.97
N PRO A 23 -48.20 10.00 -33.19
CA PRO A 23 -47.42 9.55 -34.36
C PRO A 23 -47.19 10.58 -35.51
N SER A 24 -46.20 10.24 -36.35
CA SER A 24 -45.85 10.65 -37.73
C SER A 24 -47.04 10.83 -38.72
N PRO A 25 -46.94 11.53 -39.91
CA PRO A 25 -45.91 11.27 -40.94
C PRO A 25 -45.53 12.40 -41.96
N ALA A 26 -44.35 12.25 -42.59
CA ALA A 26 -44.15 12.63 -43.99
C ALA A 26 -42.98 11.84 -44.59
N ALA A 27 -43.28 11.06 -45.63
CA ALA A 27 -42.31 10.33 -46.44
C ALA A 27 -41.73 11.24 -47.53
N HIS A 28 -40.44 11.07 -47.86
CA HIS A 28 -39.99 10.67 -49.20
C HIS A 28 -38.47 10.35 -49.19
N PRO A 29 -37.99 9.46 -50.08
CA PRO A 29 -36.74 8.72 -49.92
C PRO A 29 -35.59 9.33 -50.73
N ALA A 30 -34.35 9.16 -50.27
CA ALA A 30 -33.18 9.11 -51.16
C ALA A 30 -31.95 8.52 -50.44
N SER A 31 -31.48 7.40 -50.99
CA SER A 31 -30.08 7.04 -51.18
C SER A 31 -29.18 6.80 -49.97
N ALA A 32 -28.92 5.52 -49.70
CA ALA A 32 -27.67 5.08 -49.09
C ALA A 32 -26.46 5.55 -49.93
N PRO A 33 -25.31 5.77 -49.27
CA PRO A 33 -24.29 4.74 -49.42
C PRO A 33 -23.75 4.27 -48.07
N ALA A 34 -23.44 2.98 -48.03
CA ALA A 34 -22.68 2.37 -46.96
C ALA A 34 -21.36 3.11 -46.74
N SER A 35 -21.15 3.62 -45.54
CA SER A 35 -19.82 3.87 -45.00
C SER A 35 -19.75 3.12 -43.69
N ALA A 36 -19.27 1.88 -43.79
CA ALA A 36 -18.71 1.15 -42.67
C ALA A 36 -17.59 2.01 -42.10
N VAL A 37 -17.92 2.82 -41.09
CA VAL A 37 -16.91 3.38 -40.20
C VAL A 37 -16.36 2.19 -39.45
N ALA A 38 -15.25 1.66 -39.96
CA ALA A 38 -14.45 0.68 -39.28
C ALA A 38 -14.22 1.18 -37.86
N GLU A 39 -14.82 0.51 -36.88
CA GLU A 39 -14.35 0.55 -35.51
C GLU A 39 -12.89 0.09 -35.55
N ARG A 40 -11.97 1.06 -35.68
CA ARG A 40 -10.63 0.89 -35.16
C ARG A 40 -10.81 0.76 -33.65
N SER A 41 -11.07 -0.46 -33.22
CA SER A 41 -10.61 -0.96 -31.94
C SER A 41 -9.09 -0.83 -31.97
N ALA A 42 -8.60 0.38 -31.70
CA ALA A 42 -7.27 0.56 -31.20
C ALA A 42 -7.27 -0.26 -29.91
N SER A 43 -6.67 -1.46 -29.97
CA SER A 43 -6.12 -2.09 -28.78
C SER A 43 -5.14 -1.06 -28.22
N ALA A 44 -5.64 -0.20 -27.34
CA ALA A 44 -4.83 0.57 -26.45
C ALA A 44 -4.01 -0.48 -25.71
N HIS A 45 -2.78 -0.71 -26.18
CA HIS A 45 -1.79 -1.44 -25.42
C HIS A 45 -1.78 -0.75 -24.07
N ARG A 46 -2.38 -1.40 -23.06
CA ARG A 46 -2.50 -0.85 -21.73
C ARG A 46 -1.07 -0.71 -21.23
N GLN A 47 -0.51 0.48 -21.39
CA GLN A 47 0.85 0.75 -20.97
C GLN A 47 0.92 0.43 -19.50
N VAL A 48 1.75 -0.56 -19.16
CA VAL A 48 1.96 -0.93 -17.77
C VAL A 48 2.61 0.27 -17.08
N PRO A 49 2.04 0.78 -15.97
CA PRO A 49 2.60 1.95 -15.30
C PRO A 49 4.08 1.73 -14.95
N GLN A 50 4.93 2.70 -15.30
CA GLN A 50 6.36 2.67 -15.02
C GLN A 50 6.65 2.68 -13.51
N VAL A 51 5.78 3.35 -12.76
CA VAL A 51 5.81 3.41 -11.30
C VAL A 51 4.50 2.86 -10.77
N VAL A 52 4.58 1.95 -9.80
CA VAL A 52 3.44 1.39 -9.08
C VAL A 52 3.55 1.77 -7.62
N THR A 53 2.54 2.47 -7.09
CA THR A 53 2.52 2.90 -5.69
C THR A 53 1.40 2.18 -4.95
N GLN A 54 1.71 1.67 -3.75
CA GLN A 54 0.75 1.05 -2.87
C GLN A 54 0.91 1.61 -1.45
N VAL A 55 -0.16 2.17 -0.90
CA VAL A 55 -0.19 2.58 0.51
C VAL A 55 -0.26 1.31 1.36
N ILE A 56 0.67 1.19 2.29
CA ILE A 56 0.82 0.06 3.20
C ILE A 56 0.12 0.33 4.52
N GLY A 57 0.23 1.56 5.02
CA GLY A 57 -0.38 1.97 6.27
C GLY A 57 -0.57 3.48 6.31
N ARG A 58 -1.58 3.93 7.06
CA ARG A 58 -1.83 5.34 7.34
C ARG A 58 -2.66 5.50 8.60
N GLY A 59 -2.56 6.64 9.24
CA GLY A 59 -3.37 6.95 10.41
C GLY A 59 -3.00 8.26 11.06
N ARG A 60 -3.24 8.35 12.37
CA ARG A 60 -2.75 9.43 13.22
C ARG A 60 -1.95 8.86 14.39
N VAL A 61 -0.93 9.60 14.81
CA VAL A 61 -0.09 9.32 15.98
C VAL A 61 0.28 10.67 16.59
N ASP A 62 0.07 10.82 17.91
CA ASP A 62 0.36 12.05 18.67
C ASP A 62 -0.18 13.34 17.99
N GLY A 63 -1.40 13.26 17.45
CA GLY A 63 -2.06 14.37 16.74
C GLY A 63 -1.65 14.55 15.27
N HIS A 64 -0.54 13.96 14.83
CA HIS A 64 -0.03 14.07 13.47
C HIS A 64 -0.56 12.96 12.56
N ARG A 65 -0.79 13.27 11.28
CA ARG A 65 -1.04 12.25 10.26
C ARG A 65 0.24 11.51 9.94
N TRP A 66 0.15 10.20 9.71
CA TRP A 66 1.26 9.41 9.20
C TRP A 66 0.82 8.54 8.03
N SER A 67 1.78 8.17 7.18
CA SER A 67 1.57 7.21 6.09
C SER A 67 2.87 6.53 5.68
N VAL A 68 2.75 5.28 5.23
CA VAL A 68 3.81 4.52 4.57
C VAL A 68 3.27 3.99 3.26
N ALA A 69 4.00 4.21 2.17
CA ALA A 69 3.72 3.62 0.87
C ALA A 69 4.96 2.97 0.29
N LEU A 70 4.78 1.85 -0.42
CA LEU A 70 5.81 1.31 -1.31
C LEU A 70 5.61 1.90 -2.70
N GLU A 71 6.69 2.38 -3.30
CA GLU A 71 6.76 2.90 -4.66
C GLU A 71 7.78 2.07 -5.46
N PHE A 72 7.27 1.27 -6.38
CA PHE A 72 8.07 0.39 -7.22
C PHE A 72 8.27 1.01 -8.61
N HIS A 73 9.52 1.33 -8.94
CA HIS A 73 9.94 1.72 -10.28
C HIS A 73 10.39 0.48 -11.04
N ARG A 74 9.72 0.17 -12.16
CA ARG A 74 10.02 -1.00 -13.00
C ARG A 74 11.39 -0.98 -13.67
N THR A 75 12.01 0.20 -13.72
CA THR A 75 13.36 0.43 -14.22
C THR A 75 14.05 1.43 -13.29
N LEU A 76 15.38 1.42 -13.25
CA LEU A 76 16.14 2.43 -12.53
C LEU A 76 15.76 3.85 -13.02
N PRO A 77 15.31 4.74 -12.13
CA PRO A 77 14.96 6.11 -12.51
C PRO A 77 16.13 6.86 -13.13
N LYS A 78 15.84 7.81 -14.02
CA LYS A 78 16.88 8.65 -14.62
C LYS A 78 17.68 9.40 -13.55
N GLY A 79 19.00 9.24 -13.58
CA GLY A 79 19.91 9.84 -12.61
C GLY A 79 19.84 9.20 -11.22
N TYR A 80 19.38 7.96 -11.11
CA TYR A 80 19.70 7.09 -9.98
C TYR A 80 21.02 6.37 -10.28
N THR A 81 21.92 6.37 -9.30
CA THR A 81 23.19 5.65 -9.38
C THR A 81 23.13 4.50 -8.38
N LEU A 82 23.43 3.29 -8.84
CA LEU A 82 23.53 2.13 -7.96
C LEU A 82 24.64 2.36 -6.93
N PRO A 83 24.43 1.99 -5.66
CA PRO A 83 25.44 2.17 -4.62
C PRO A 83 26.66 1.27 -4.90
N THR A 84 27.84 1.76 -4.54
CA THR A 84 29.07 0.97 -4.54
C THR A 84 29.11 0.13 -3.26
N LEU A 85 29.35 -1.17 -3.41
CA LEU A 85 29.50 -2.11 -2.32
C LEU A 85 30.88 -2.00 -1.66
N PRO A 86 31.08 -2.51 -0.43
CA PRO A 86 32.36 -2.44 0.27
C PRO A 86 33.55 -3.05 -0.49
N ASP A 87 33.28 -4.01 -1.39
CA ASP A 87 34.29 -4.66 -2.24
C ASP A 87 34.63 -3.85 -3.51
N GLY A 88 34.05 -2.66 -3.67
CA GLY A 88 34.25 -1.78 -4.82
C GLY A 88 33.38 -2.12 -6.03
N SER A 89 32.59 -3.19 -5.98
CA SER A 89 31.63 -3.52 -7.03
C SER A 89 30.37 -2.65 -6.94
N THR A 90 29.55 -2.61 -7.99
CA THR A 90 28.27 -1.90 -7.98
C THR A 90 27.17 -2.87 -7.52
N ALA A 91 26.29 -2.41 -6.62
CA ALA A 91 25.16 -3.22 -6.18
C ALA A 91 24.31 -3.68 -7.37
N PRO A 92 23.82 -4.94 -7.37
CA PRO A 92 22.92 -5.40 -8.41
C PRO A 92 21.58 -4.65 -8.34
N GLY A 93 20.89 -4.53 -9.48
CA GLY A 93 19.54 -3.98 -9.53
C GLY A 93 19.16 -3.45 -10.90
N THR A 94 17.93 -3.73 -11.30
CA THR A 94 17.35 -3.25 -12.57
C THR A 94 16.13 -2.35 -12.34
N SER A 95 15.60 -2.38 -11.12
CA SER A 95 14.42 -1.68 -10.64
C SER A 95 14.74 -0.99 -9.32
N LEU A 96 13.82 -0.15 -8.84
CA LEU A 96 13.97 0.55 -7.57
C LEU A 96 12.71 0.39 -6.73
N LEU A 97 12.84 0.00 -5.46
CA LEU A 97 11.76 -0.05 -4.49
C LEU A 97 11.99 1.03 -3.43
N CYS A 98 11.06 1.97 -3.30
CA CYS A 98 11.14 3.05 -2.33
C CYS A 98 10.07 2.91 -1.25
N GLN A 99 10.44 3.14 0.00
CA GLN A 99 9.57 3.15 1.17
C GLN A 99 9.25 4.58 1.59
N ARG A 100 8.20 5.16 1.00
CA ARG A 100 7.80 6.54 1.22
C ARG A 100 7.08 6.70 2.56
N MET A 101 7.82 7.13 3.58
CA MET A 101 7.32 7.31 4.95
C MET A 101 7.14 8.78 5.32
N TYR A 102 6.01 9.10 5.96
CA TYR A 102 5.69 10.46 6.39
C TYR A 102 5.10 10.49 7.79
N ILE A 103 5.50 11.49 8.57
CA ILE A 103 4.87 11.90 9.84
C ILE A 103 4.67 13.41 9.79
N GLY A 104 3.45 13.88 10.06
CA GLY A 104 3.14 15.32 10.06
C GLY A 104 3.30 16.00 8.69
N GLY A 105 3.30 15.22 7.60
CA GLY A 105 3.56 15.73 6.24
C GLY A 105 5.04 15.85 5.89
N VAL A 106 5.96 15.56 6.82
CA VAL A 106 7.41 15.55 6.58
C VAL A 106 7.84 14.13 6.20
N ARG A 107 8.63 14.01 5.13
CA ARG A 107 9.20 12.72 4.73
C ARG A 107 10.33 12.35 5.69
N ILE A 108 10.28 11.13 6.22
CA ILE A 108 11.40 10.56 6.96
C ILE A 108 12.61 10.48 6.02
N ASP A 109 13.81 10.73 6.56
CA ASP A 109 15.09 10.73 5.82
C ASP A 109 15.15 11.70 4.63
N HIS A 110 14.34 12.78 4.63
CA HIS A 110 14.36 13.78 3.55
C HIS A 110 15.74 14.40 3.28
N GLN A 111 16.60 14.46 4.31
CA GLN A 111 17.96 14.98 4.21
C GLN A 111 18.88 14.12 3.33
N GLY A 112 18.61 12.81 3.20
CA GLY A 112 19.37 11.90 2.33
C GLY A 112 19.07 12.06 0.83
N GLY A 113 18.25 13.06 0.46
CA GLY A 113 17.86 13.31 -0.92
C GLY A 113 16.74 12.38 -1.41
N ARG A 114 16.35 12.51 -2.69
CA ARG A 114 15.12 11.89 -3.24
C ARG A 114 15.06 10.35 -3.17
N TRP A 115 16.20 9.69 -2.98
CA TRP A 115 16.34 8.22 -2.98
C TRP A 115 16.72 7.62 -1.62
N ALA A 116 16.70 8.41 -0.55
CA ALA A 116 17.17 7.99 0.77
C ALA A 116 16.47 6.74 1.33
N ASP A 117 15.20 6.56 0.98
CA ASP A 117 14.32 5.48 1.41
C ASP A 117 14.15 4.41 0.32
N CYS A 118 15.09 4.31 -0.62
CA CYS A 118 15.02 3.41 -1.77
C CYS A 118 16.14 2.38 -1.76
N GLN A 119 15.82 1.18 -2.23
CA GLN A 119 16.77 0.10 -2.44
C GLN A 119 16.68 -0.43 -3.87
N PRO A 120 17.83 -0.75 -4.50
CA PRO A 120 17.83 -1.41 -5.79
C PRO A 120 17.28 -2.83 -5.64
N VAL A 121 16.46 -3.25 -6.60
CA VAL A 121 15.89 -4.60 -6.65
C VAL A 121 15.95 -5.15 -8.07
N THR A 122 15.88 -6.47 -8.21
CA THR A 122 15.94 -7.16 -9.49
C THR A 122 14.53 -7.48 -10.00
N GLY A 123 13.99 -6.64 -10.89
CA GLY A 123 12.68 -6.89 -11.50
C GLY A 123 11.51 -6.73 -10.54
N THR A 124 10.47 -7.55 -10.69
CA THR A 124 9.24 -7.54 -9.87
C THR A 124 9.26 -8.58 -8.74
N GLN A 125 10.31 -9.40 -8.71
CA GLN A 125 10.48 -10.52 -7.80
C GLN A 125 11.94 -10.55 -7.39
N ASP A 126 12.22 -10.12 -6.16
CA ASP A 126 13.55 -10.18 -5.59
C ASP A 126 13.44 -10.70 -4.16
N PRO A 127 13.86 -11.96 -3.89
CA PRO A 127 13.77 -12.54 -2.55
C PRO A 127 14.68 -11.80 -1.55
N HIS A 128 15.74 -11.14 -2.01
CA HIS A 128 16.66 -10.41 -1.13
C HIS A 128 16.07 -9.10 -0.59
N ALA A 129 14.96 -8.62 -1.15
CA ALA A 129 14.26 -7.42 -0.68
C ALA A 129 13.28 -7.69 0.49
N SER A 130 13.27 -8.91 1.03
CA SER A 130 12.41 -9.34 2.14
C SER A 130 13.24 -9.66 3.39
N GLY A 131 12.58 -9.74 4.54
CA GLY A 131 13.20 -10.09 5.83
C GLY A 131 13.62 -8.87 6.66
N GLU A 132 13.40 -7.65 6.16
CA GLU A 132 13.77 -6.42 6.87
C GLU A 132 12.68 -5.95 7.83
N LEU A 133 13.13 -5.39 8.96
CA LEU A 133 12.30 -4.74 9.97
C LEU A 133 13.06 -3.52 10.50
N GLY A 134 12.41 -2.36 10.51
CA GLY A 134 13.07 -1.11 10.87
C GLY A 134 12.15 -0.14 11.60
N LEU A 135 12.74 0.59 12.54
CA LEU A 135 12.12 1.72 13.22
C LEU A 135 12.59 3.03 12.59
N TRP A 136 11.66 3.91 12.27
CA TRP A 136 11.90 5.12 11.48
C TRP A 136 11.27 6.34 12.17
N GLY A 137 11.97 7.46 12.20
CA GLY A 137 11.52 8.70 12.85
C GLY A 137 12.17 9.92 12.22
N LEU A 138 11.65 11.12 12.53
CA LEU A 138 12.22 12.39 12.02
C LEU A 138 13.50 12.82 12.75
N HIS A 139 13.76 12.24 13.90
CA HIS A 139 14.90 12.50 14.79
C HIS A 139 15.49 11.16 15.26
N ASP A 140 16.46 11.21 16.18
CA ASP A 140 17.06 10.02 16.78
C ASP A 140 16.00 9.01 17.23
N LYS A 141 16.24 7.74 16.88
CA LYS A 141 15.28 6.63 17.00
C LYS A 141 15.18 6.06 18.43
N GLY A 142 15.51 6.88 19.43
CA GLY A 142 15.33 6.58 20.85
C GLY A 142 13.86 6.64 21.26
N LEU A 143 13.56 7.17 22.44
CA LEU A 143 12.18 7.28 22.93
C LEU A 143 11.48 8.58 22.53
N SER A 144 12.17 9.51 21.88
CA SER A 144 11.65 10.82 21.52
C SER A 144 11.00 10.84 20.14
N GLY A 145 9.84 11.49 20.05
CA GLY A 145 9.05 11.64 18.84
C GLY A 145 8.26 10.39 18.45
N SER A 146 7.22 10.61 17.65
CA SER A 146 6.49 9.52 17.00
C SER A 146 7.39 8.82 15.99
N ARG A 147 7.29 7.49 15.93
CA ARG A 147 8.09 6.63 15.04
C ARG A 147 7.19 5.68 14.26
N LEU A 148 7.68 5.16 13.15
CA LEU A 148 7.01 4.15 12.33
C LEU A 148 7.85 2.87 12.35
N MET A 149 7.26 1.78 12.83
CA MET A 149 7.77 0.45 12.62
C MET A 149 7.31 -0.02 11.24
N VAL A 150 8.24 -0.42 10.39
CA VAL A 150 7.95 -0.93 9.05
C VAL A 150 8.71 -2.22 8.82
N SER A 151 8.02 -3.22 8.29
CA SER A 151 8.63 -4.49 7.88
C SER A 151 8.39 -4.73 6.40
N ASN A 152 9.39 -5.29 5.73
CA ASN A 152 9.28 -5.93 4.43
C ASN A 152 9.34 -7.45 4.66
N PRO A 153 8.23 -8.08 5.09
CA PRO A 153 8.31 -9.38 5.70
C PRO A 153 8.45 -10.50 4.66
N GLU A 154 8.83 -11.69 5.13
CA GLU A 154 8.79 -12.92 4.36
C GLU A 154 7.39 -13.22 3.79
N ALA A 155 7.33 -14.06 2.75
CA ALA A 155 6.12 -14.31 1.97
C ALA A 155 4.94 -14.90 2.78
N ASP A 156 5.22 -15.61 3.86
CA ASP A 156 4.23 -16.29 4.72
C ASP A 156 3.60 -15.37 5.78
N VAL A 157 4.17 -14.18 6.02
CA VAL A 157 3.66 -13.24 7.03
C VAL A 157 2.40 -12.53 6.54
N ALA A 158 1.29 -12.70 7.25
CA ALA A 158 0.03 -12.02 7.00
C ALA A 158 -0.12 -10.69 7.74
N TYR A 159 0.45 -10.57 8.96
CA TYR A 159 0.41 -9.35 9.75
C TYR A 159 1.50 -9.33 10.83
N GLY A 160 1.84 -8.12 11.28
CA GLY A 160 2.67 -7.87 12.46
C GLY A 160 1.85 -7.39 13.66
N VAL A 161 2.34 -7.68 14.86
CA VAL A 161 1.83 -7.13 16.14
C VAL A 161 3.01 -6.53 16.91
N VAL A 162 2.90 -5.25 17.22
CA VAL A 162 3.88 -4.52 18.02
C VAL A 162 3.34 -4.35 19.43
N SER A 163 4.01 -4.95 20.42
CA SER A 163 3.70 -4.80 21.84
C SER A 163 4.51 -3.64 22.43
N LEU A 164 3.84 -2.78 23.20
CA LEU A 164 4.43 -1.58 23.79
C LEU A 164 4.55 -1.69 25.32
N SER A 165 5.41 -0.87 25.90
CA SER A 165 5.67 -0.84 27.35
C SER A 165 4.47 -0.48 28.23
N ASP A 166 3.43 0.15 27.66
CA ASP A 166 2.18 0.46 28.36
C ASP A 166 1.11 -0.65 28.25
N GLY A 167 1.49 -1.81 27.69
CA GLY A 167 0.58 -2.93 27.44
C GLY A 167 -0.27 -2.80 26.17
N THR A 168 -0.18 -1.67 25.45
CA THR A 168 -0.85 -1.52 24.15
C THR A 168 -0.25 -2.46 23.12
N GLN A 169 -1.09 -3.03 22.26
CA GLN A 169 -0.68 -3.73 21.05
C GLN A 169 -1.16 -2.99 19.80
N VAL A 170 -0.29 -2.89 18.79
CA VAL A 170 -0.61 -2.32 17.49
C VAL A 170 -0.48 -3.42 16.43
N LYS A 171 -1.59 -3.77 15.78
CA LYS A 171 -1.65 -4.77 14.72
C LYS A 171 -1.68 -4.10 13.35
N ALA A 172 -0.89 -4.60 12.41
CA ALA A 172 -0.85 -4.09 11.03
C ALA A 172 -0.83 -5.24 10.02
N ALA A 173 -1.72 -5.19 9.03
CA ALA A 173 -1.79 -6.18 7.97
C ALA A 173 -0.67 -5.98 6.93
N THR A 174 -0.16 -7.08 6.39
CA THR A 174 0.77 -7.05 5.26
C THR A 174 0.01 -6.71 3.98
N VAL A 175 0.54 -5.76 3.22
CA VAL A 175 0.01 -5.29 1.94
C VAL A 175 1.07 -5.50 0.87
N THR A 176 0.67 -6.01 -0.30
CA THR A 176 1.56 -6.28 -1.44
C THR A 176 1.37 -5.22 -2.53
N VAL A 177 2.47 -4.76 -3.13
CA VAL A 177 2.45 -3.87 -4.29
C VAL A 177 1.91 -4.65 -5.51
N PRO A 178 0.87 -4.16 -6.20
CA PRO A 178 0.26 -4.86 -7.32
C PRO A 178 1.26 -5.27 -8.42
N GLY A 179 1.20 -6.54 -8.82
CA GLY A 179 2.05 -7.10 -9.88
C GLY A 179 3.51 -7.33 -9.48
N THR A 180 3.80 -7.41 -8.18
CA THR A 180 5.14 -7.72 -7.62
C THR A 180 5.02 -8.64 -6.41
N THR A 181 6.15 -9.12 -5.89
CA THR A 181 6.20 -9.80 -4.57
C THR A 181 6.50 -8.84 -3.41
N TYR A 182 6.79 -7.57 -3.69
CA TYR A 182 7.14 -6.59 -2.67
C TYR A 182 5.95 -6.30 -1.78
N ARG A 183 6.16 -6.45 -0.49
CA ARG A 183 5.10 -6.35 0.51
C ARG A 183 5.65 -5.76 1.79
N ALA A 184 4.77 -5.12 2.54
CA ALA A 184 5.13 -4.53 3.82
C ALA A 184 3.94 -4.46 4.76
N TRP A 185 4.21 -4.27 6.05
CA TRP A 185 3.23 -3.78 7.01
C TRP A 185 3.85 -2.61 7.78
N ALA A 186 3.03 -1.70 8.29
CA ALA A 186 3.50 -0.52 9.01
C ALA A 186 2.62 -0.21 10.23
N ALA A 187 3.26 0.11 11.36
CA ALA A 187 2.63 0.47 12.62
C ALA A 187 3.24 1.76 13.18
N ALA A 188 2.40 2.66 13.71
CA ALA A 188 2.89 3.86 14.37
C ALA A 188 3.14 3.62 15.86
N ILE A 189 4.25 4.15 16.35
CA ILE A 189 4.71 4.09 17.73
C ILE A 189 4.65 5.51 18.28
N ARG A 190 3.92 5.68 19.39
CA ARG A 190 3.77 6.97 20.04
C ARG A 190 5.10 7.43 20.66
N ASP A 191 5.21 8.73 20.85
CA ASP A 191 6.27 9.35 21.62
C ASP A 191 6.34 8.75 23.05
N GLY A 192 7.57 8.58 23.56
CA GLY A 192 7.84 8.03 24.88
C GLY A 192 7.50 6.56 25.08
N ARG A 193 7.13 5.81 24.02
CA ARG A 193 6.80 4.38 24.11
C ARG A 193 7.96 3.48 23.69
N THR A 194 8.27 2.48 24.51
CA THR A 194 9.24 1.44 24.17
C THR A 194 8.52 0.26 23.53
N ILE A 195 9.14 -0.36 22.53
CA ILE A 195 8.65 -1.61 21.94
C ILE A 195 9.19 -2.75 22.79
N THR A 196 8.30 -3.58 23.32
CA THR A 196 8.67 -4.73 24.15
C THR A 196 8.81 -6.01 23.33
N ALA A 197 8.02 -6.13 22.26
CA ALA A 197 8.13 -7.21 21.30
C ALA A 197 7.53 -6.83 19.94
N VAL A 198 8.04 -7.46 18.89
CA VAL A 198 7.43 -7.49 17.55
C VAL A 198 7.22 -8.94 17.17
N ASP A 199 5.96 -9.33 17.01
CA ASP A 199 5.57 -10.67 16.58
C ASP A 199 5.01 -10.60 15.15
N GLN A 200 5.33 -11.61 14.34
CA GLN A 200 4.77 -11.76 13.00
C GLN A 200 4.00 -13.07 12.89
N TYR A 201 2.90 -13.06 12.15
CA TYR A 201 1.96 -14.16 12.08
C TYR A 201 1.57 -14.49 10.66
N ASP A 202 1.30 -15.77 10.41
CA ASP A 202 0.71 -16.23 9.15
C ASP A 202 -0.83 -16.02 9.11
N ILE A 203 -1.44 -16.46 8.02
CA ILE A 203 -2.90 -16.41 7.81
C ILE A 203 -3.69 -17.33 8.77
N HIS A 204 -3.03 -18.30 9.40
CA HIS A 204 -3.61 -19.22 10.38
C HIS A 204 -3.42 -18.74 11.82
N HIS A 205 -2.94 -17.50 12.01
CA HIS A 205 -2.61 -16.92 13.31
C HIS A 205 -1.51 -17.67 14.06
N LYS A 206 -0.70 -18.47 13.37
CA LYS A 206 0.50 -19.05 13.94
C LYS A 206 1.60 -17.98 13.95
N ARG A 207 2.24 -17.82 15.09
CA ARG A 207 3.39 -16.92 15.21
C ARG A 207 4.58 -17.52 14.45
N LEU A 208 5.14 -16.74 13.54
CA LEU A 208 6.32 -17.06 12.73
C LEU A 208 7.60 -16.52 13.36
N THR A 209 7.58 -15.28 13.83
CA THR A 209 8.74 -14.63 14.47
C THR A 209 8.35 -13.97 15.79
N HIS A 210 9.32 -13.84 16.69
CA HIS A 210 9.23 -13.10 17.94
C HIS A 210 10.54 -12.35 18.16
N ASP A 211 10.51 -11.02 18.13
CA ASP A 211 11.69 -10.18 18.32
C ASP A 211 11.49 -9.24 19.51
N THR A 212 12.51 -9.12 20.36
CA THR A 212 12.50 -8.32 21.59
C THR A 212 13.66 -7.32 21.67
N ASN A 213 14.46 -7.19 20.61
CA ASN A 213 15.67 -6.37 20.56
C ASN A 213 15.39 -4.87 20.33
N TRP A 214 14.24 -4.36 20.78
CA TRP A 214 13.72 -3.03 20.47
C TRP A 214 13.65 -2.08 21.67
N ARG A 215 14.40 -2.39 22.74
CA ARG A 215 14.39 -1.66 24.01
C ARG A 215 15.27 -0.42 23.98
#